data_AF-A0A2E3IW83-F1
#
_entry.id   AF-A0A2E3IW83-F1
#
_cell.length_a   1.000
_cell.length_b   1.000
_cell.length_c   1.000
_cell.angle_alpha   90.00
_cell.angle_beta   90.00
_cell.angle_gamma   90.00
#
_symmetry.space_group_name_H-M   'P 1'
#
loop_
_entity.id
_entity.type
_entity.pdbx_description
1 polymer ?
#
loop_
_entity_poly.entity_id
_entity_poly.type
_entity_poly.pdbx_seq_one_letter_code
_entity_poly.pdbx_strand_id
1 'polypeptide(L)' 'MNAFESGYEMGANWVESDVKVTADGAFVLIHDETVDRTTDGAGTVSESSLSYIAGLDAGSWFDQK' A
#
# COMPACT_ATOMS: atom_id res chain seq x y z
N MET A 1 -9.74 2.25 5.37
CA MET A 1 -8.68 1.24 5.13
C MET A 1 -9.37 0.02 4.54
N ASN A 2 -9.85 0.14 3.29
CA ASN A 2 -11.03 -0.61 2.83
C ASN A 2 -10.84 -2.13 2.79
N ALA A 3 -9.65 -2.61 2.39
CA ALA A 3 -9.38 -4.05 2.29
C ALA A 3 -9.45 -4.76 3.66
N PHE A 4 -8.91 -4.14 4.72
CA PHE A 4 -8.91 -4.74 6.06
C PHE A 4 -10.28 -4.65 6.71
N GLU A 5 -10.99 -3.54 6.54
CA GLU A 5 -12.37 -3.38 6.99
C GLU A 5 -13.29 -4.41 6.33
N SER A 6 -13.18 -4.59 5.01
CA SER A 6 -13.94 -5.62 4.28
C SER A 6 -13.66 -7.02 4.80
N GLY A 7 -12.39 -7.36 5.06
CA GLY A 7 -12.01 -8.65 5.65
C GLY A 7 -12.64 -8.87 7.02
N TYR A 8 -12.63 -7.85 7.88
CA TYR A 8 -13.28 -7.89 9.18
C TYR A 8 -14.80 -8.08 9.07
N GLU A 9 -15.47 -7.35 8.18
CA GLU A 9 -16.91 -7.50 7.92
C GLU A 9 -17.28 -8.90 7.39
N MET A 10 -16.36 -9.54 6.65
CA MET A 10 -16.49 -10.93 6.20
C MET A 10 -16.18 -11.97 7.30
N GLY A 11 -15.80 -11.54 8.51
CA GLY A 11 -15.54 -12.41 9.65
C GLY A 11 -14.10 -12.93 9.75
N ALA A 12 -13.14 -12.31 9.08
CA ALA A 12 -11.73 -12.69 9.21
C ALA A 12 -11.21 -12.44 10.64
N ASN A 13 -10.51 -13.43 11.21
CA ASN A 13 -9.88 -13.31 12.52
C ASN A 13 -8.43 -12.81 12.47
N TRP A 14 -7.82 -12.86 11.29
CA TRP A 14 -6.44 -12.47 11.05
C TRP A 14 -6.34 -11.67 9.76
N VAL A 15 -5.44 -10.70 9.76
CA VAL A 15 -5.04 -9.95 8.58
C VAL A 15 -3.56 -10.24 8.34
N GLU A 16 -3.24 -10.62 7.11
CA GLU A 16 -1.87 -10.73 6.62
C GLU A 16 -1.57 -9.49 5.77
N SER A 17 -0.32 -9.02 5.81
CA SER A 17 0.13 -7.87 5.04
C SER A 17 1.64 -7.92 4.85
N ASP A 18 2.08 -7.50 3.67
CA ASP A 18 3.48 -7.30 3.35
C ASP A 18 3.99 -5.94 3.84
N VAL A 19 5.24 -5.91 4.31
CA VAL A 19 5.91 -4.68 4.78
C VAL A 19 7.17 -4.43 3.94
N LYS A 20 7.36 -3.17 3.54
CA LYS A 20 8.59 -2.66 2.94
C LYS A 20 9.10 -1.44 3.70
N VAL A 21 10.34 -1.05 3.41
CA VAL A 21 11.01 0.10 4.04
C VAL A 21 11.33 1.14 2.98
N THR A 22 10.99 2.40 3.25
CA THR A 22 11.27 3.55 2.39
C THR A 22 12.72 4.01 2.48
N ALA A 23 13.14 4.90 1.57
CA ALA A 23 14.50 5.46 1.57
C ALA A 23 14.84 6.22 2.87
N ASP A 24 13.83 6.83 3.51
CA ASP A 24 13.94 7.54 4.79
C ASP A 24 13.62 6.65 6.01
N GLY A 25 13.54 5.32 5.82
CA GLY A 25 13.49 4.33 6.91
C GLY A 25 12.10 4.11 7.52
N ALA A 26 11.04 4.61 6.88
CA ALA A 26 9.67 4.36 7.32
C ALA A 26 9.15 3.00 6.82
N PHE A 27 8.23 2.39 7.57
CA PHE A 27 7.54 1.18 7.16
C PHE A 27 6.26 1.50 6.39
N VAL A 28 6.04 0.81 5.28
CA VAL A 28 4.82 0.91 4.46
C VAL A 28 4.27 -0.47 4.13
N LEU A 29 2.95 -0.56 3.95
CA LEU A 29 2.27 -1.79 3.58
C LEU A 29 2.10 -1.86 2.07
N ILE A 30 2.91 -2.69 1.42
CA ILE A 30 2.86 -2.92 -0.03
C ILE A 30 3.61 -4.22 -0.35
N HIS A 31 3.03 -5.04 -1.23
CA HIS A 31 3.62 -6.31 -1.64
C HIS A 31 4.81 -6.12 -2.60
N ASP A 32 4.58 -5.35 -3.67
CA ASP A 32 5.55 -5.19 -4.75
C ASP A 32 6.75 -4.33 -4.32
N GLU A 33 7.88 -4.50 -5.01
CA GLU A 33 9.05 -3.65 -4.82
C GLU A 33 8.83 -2.23 -5.38
N THR A 34 7.88 -2.06 -6.31
CA THR A 34 7.52 -0.78 -6.92
C THR A 34 6.06 -0.42 -6.64
N VAL A 35 5.74 0.87 -6.73
CA VAL A 35 4.37 1.37 -6.48
C VAL A 35 3.45 1.26 -7.71
N ASP A 36 4.00 0.94 -8.88
CA ASP A 36 3.39 1.07 -10.21
C ASP A 36 2.05 0.33 -10.38
N ARG A 37 1.93 -0.87 -9.80
CA ARG A 37 0.77 -1.74 -10.05
C ARG A 37 -0.45 -1.36 -9.23
N THR A 38 -0.25 -0.91 -7.99
CA THR A 38 -1.31 -0.71 -7.00
C THR A 38 -1.45 0.74 -6.56
N THR A 39 -0.85 1.68 -7.30
CA THR A 39 -1.00 3.10 -7.06
C THR A 39 -1.08 3.88 -8.39
N ASP A 40 -1.27 5.19 -8.32
CA ASP A 40 -1.14 6.11 -9.46
C ASP A 40 0.31 6.65 -9.65
N GLY A 41 1.26 6.17 -8.85
CA GLY A 41 2.68 6.53 -8.93
C GLY A 41 3.53 5.56 -9.75
N ALA A 42 4.84 5.79 -9.75
CA ALA A 42 5.81 4.86 -10.33
C ALA A 42 7.14 4.91 -9.56
N GLY A 43 7.86 3.79 -9.51
CA GLY A 43 9.20 3.69 -8.95
C GLY A 43 9.31 2.78 -7.73
N THR A 44 10.56 2.55 -7.30
CA THR A 44 10.93 1.61 -6.23
C THR A 44 10.61 2.19 -4.85
N VAL A 45 10.03 1.37 -3.97
CA VAL A 45 9.66 1.77 -2.59
C VAL A 45 10.90 2.15 -1.78
N SER A 46 11.96 1.34 -1.85
CA SER A 46 13.21 1.55 -1.10
C SER A 46 14.04 2.75 -1.57
N GLU A 47 13.66 3.36 -2.69
CA GLU A 47 14.29 4.56 -3.26
C GLU A 47 13.41 5.82 -3.08
N SER A 48 12.22 5.67 -2.51
CA SER A 48 11.22 6.73 -2.36
C SER A 48 11.10 7.20 -0.91
N SER A 49 10.74 8.47 -0.69
CA SER A 49 10.43 8.97 0.67
C SER A 49 9.02 8.60 1.10
N LEU A 50 8.79 8.50 2.41
CA LEU A 50 7.43 8.31 2.95
C LEU A 50 6.47 9.39 2.47
N SER A 51 6.92 10.64 2.38
CA SER A 51 6.09 11.76 1.95
C SER A 51 5.58 11.61 0.52
N TYR A 52 6.38 11.01 -0.37
CA TYR A 52 5.95 10.71 -1.73
C TYR A 52 4.92 9.58 -1.74
N ILE A 53 5.25 8.44 -1.12
CA ILE A 53 4.38 7.25 -1.12
C ILE A 53 3.03 7.54 -0.45
N ALA A 54 3.02 8.29 0.65
CA ALA A 54 1.80 8.67 1.37
C ALA A 54 0.90 9.62 0.56
N GLY A 55 1.43 10.25 -0.49
CA GLY A 55 0.66 11.10 -1.41
C GLY A 55 0.03 10.36 -2.58
N LEU A 56 0.31 9.07 -2.75
CA LEU A 56 -0.21 8.26 -3.86
C LEU A 56 -1.62 7.73 -3.56
N ASP A 57 -2.41 7.55 -4.62
CA ASP A 57 -3.70 6.87 -4.58
C ASP A 57 -3.50 5.37 -4.72
N ALA A 58 -3.62 4.62 -3.61
CA ALA A 58 -3.48 3.17 -3.58
C ALA A 58 -4.80 2.38 -3.74
N GLY A 59 -5.87 3.03 -4.19
CA GLY A 59 -7.23 2.45 -4.25
C GLY A 59 -7.88 2.47 -5.63
N SER A 60 -7.78 3.58 -6.36
CA SER A 60 -8.53 3.80 -7.60
C SER A 60 -8.18 2.84 -8.75
N TRP A 61 -7.06 2.13 -8.66
CA TRP A 61 -6.69 1.07 -9.60
C TRP A 61 -7.58 -0.17 -9.49
N PHE A 62 -8.18 -0.41 -8.31
CA PHE A 62 -9.03 -1.56 -8.02
C PHE A 62 -10.51 -1.27 -8.32
N ASP A 63 -11.03 -0.15 -7.82
CA ASP A 63 -12.39 0.35 -8.09
C ASP A 63 -12.47 1.86 -7.81
N GLN A 64 -13.39 2.57 -8.45
CA GLN A 64 -13.58 4.03 -8.30
C GLN A 64 -14.45 4.43 -7.10
N LYS A 65 -14.75 3.49 -6.19
CA LYS A 65 -15.72 3.67 -5.09
C LYS A 65 -15.09 4.01 -3.75
#